data_AF-A0A0M9GR73-F1
#
_entry.id   AF-A0A0M9GR73-F1
#
_cell.length_a   1.000
_cell.length_b   1.000
_cell.length_c   1.000
_cell.angle_alpha   90.00
_cell.angle_beta   90.00
_cell.angle_gamma   90.00
#
_symmetry.space_group_name_H-M   'P 1'
#
loop_
_entity.id
_entity.type
_entity.pdbx_description
1 polymer ?
#
loop_
_entity_poly.entity_id
_entity_poly.type
_entity_poly.pdbx_seq_one_letter_code
_entity_poly.pdbx_strand_id
1 'polypeptide(L)'
;MVENQKSEVKVFPTNFLKQKETSTKLAIILPGAGYTSQGPLLHYSSGHYFNKGYDVLQVNYRFSEKELNPFDANGFTANVLLTLEETLKHKDYDQCVMIGKSIGTIALSSLIEHPAYKQAHLIWLTPLLHKDEVYLAMLQNENNALCIIGDNDFCYREERFANLKSNPALRTLLIKNGDHSLENKEDVLGSIDMLKEVVNSVIQFS
;
A
#
# COMPACT_ATOMS: atom_id res chain seq x y z
N MET A 1 -14.93 -22.53 -19.28
CA MET A 1 -15.36 -21.65 -18.18
C MET A 1 -14.56 -22.09 -16.97
N VAL A 2 -13.47 -21.39 -16.67
CA VAL A 2 -12.75 -21.62 -15.41
C VAL A 2 -13.57 -20.89 -14.36
N GLU A 3 -14.23 -21.61 -13.46
CA GLU A 3 -14.83 -20.98 -12.28
C GLU A 3 -13.69 -20.24 -11.57
N ASN A 4 -13.73 -18.90 -11.58
CA ASN A 4 -12.87 -18.12 -10.71
C ASN A 4 -13.17 -18.59 -9.28
N GLN A 5 -12.19 -19.24 -8.65
CA GLN A 5 -12.28 -19.57 -7.23
C GLN A 5 -12.48 -18.27 -6.47
N LYS A 6 -13.69 -18.08 -5.93
CA LYS A 6 -13.97 -16.98 -5.02
C LYS A 6 -13.20 -17.24 -3.73
N SER A 7 -12.54 -16.21 -3.23
CA SER A 7 -11.88 -16.24 -1.93
C SER A 7 -12.90 -16.58 -0.85
N GLU A 8 -12.51 -17.43 0.10
CA GLU A 8 -13.28 -17.61 1.32
C GLU A 8 -13.36 -16.29 2.09
N VAL A 9 -14.52 -16.00 2.66
CA VAL A 9 -14.68 -14.83 3.53
C VAL A 9 -13.88 -15.05 4.81
N LYS A 10 -12.94 -14.16 5.10
CA LYS A 10 -12.08 -14.26 6.28
C LYS A 10 -11.60 -12.89 6.77
N VAL A 11 -11.40 -12.80 8.07
CA VAL A 11 -10.67 -11.71 8.72
C VAL A 11 -9.19 -12.08 8.74
N PHE A 12 -8.35 -11.22 8.18
CA PHE A 12 -6.91 -11.43 8.19
C PHE A 12 -6.33 -11.15 9.59
N PRO A 13 -5.27 -11.87 10.00
CA PRO A 13 -4.52 -11.52 11.19
C PRO A 13 -4.01 -10.08 11.10
N THR A 14 -4.01 -9.36 12.22
CA THR A 14 -3.52 -7.98 12.29
C THR A 14 -2.47 -7.83 13.39
N ASN A 15 -1.57 -6.88 13.20
CA ASN A 15 -0.76 -6.33 14.29
C ASN A 15 -1.19 -4.87 14.46
N PHE A 16 -1.69 -4.53 15.65
CA PHE A 16 -2.21 -3.19 15.92
C PHE A 16 -1.38 -2.51 16.99
N LEU A 17 -0.43 -1.69 16.54
CA LEU A 17 0.45 -0.91 17.39
C LEU A 17 -0.29 0.34 17.83
N LYS A 18 -0.57 0.45 19.13
CA LYS A 18 -1.29 1.61 19.70
C LYS A 18 -0.35 2.53 20.44
N GLN A 19 -0.64 3.81 20.37
CA GLN A 19 -0.03 4.81 21.25
C GLN A 19 -0.42 4.51 22.71
N LYS A 20 0.41 4.99 23.65
CA LYS A 20 0.11 4.86 25.08
C LYS A 20 -1.13 5.68 25.46
N GLU A 21 -1.24 6.88 24.89
CA GLU A 21 -2.39 7.75 25.00
C GLU A 21 -3.33 7.52 23.83
N THR A 22 -4.61 7.88 23.98
CA THR A 22 -5.59 7.79 22.88
C THR A 22 -5.14 8.64 21.69
N SER A 23 -5.04 8.00 20.51
CA SER A 23 -4.73 8.68 19.25
C SER A 23 -5.98 8.85 18.39
N THR A 24 -6.07 9.98 17.70
CA THR A 24 -7.05 10.22 16.63
C THR A 24 -6.44 10.07 15.23
N LYS A 25 -5.21 9.52 15.14
CA LYS A 25 -4.50 9.30 13.87
C LYS A 25 -4.25 7.82 13.63
N LEU A 26 -4.50 7.35 12.41
CA LEU A 26 -4.36 5.95 12.01
C LEU A 26 -3.49 5.79 10.76
N ALA A 27 -2.54 4.87 10.81
CA ALA A 27 -1.79 4.40 9.66
C ALA A 27 -2.18 2.95 9.36
N ILE A 28 -2.70 2.69 8.16
CA ILE A 28 -3.04 1.35 7.68
C ILE A 28 -1.95 0.87 6.73
N ILE A 29 -1.39 -0.31 7.00
CA ILE A 29 -0.31 -0.91 6.22
C ILE A 29 -0.85 -2.16 5.51
N LEU A 30 -0.80 -2.14 4.18
CA LEU A 30 -1.28 -3.18 3.27
C LEU A 30 -0.07 -3.78 2.51
N PRO A 31 0.47 -4.92 2.96
CA PRO A 31 1.71 -5.49 2.41
C PRO A 31 1.60 -6.09 0.99
N GLY A 32 2.71 -6.54 0.43
CA GLY A 32 2.75 -7.21 -0.87
C GLY A 32 2.52 -8.72 -0.77
N ALA A 33 2.43 -9.40 -1.92
CA ALA A 33 2.48 -10.86 -1.96
C ALA A 33 3.90 -11.31 -1.57
N GLY A 34 4.04 -11.96 -0.42
CA GLY A 34 5.34 -12.37 0.14
C GLY A 34 6.17 -11.25 0.79
N TYR A 35 5.87 -9.97 0.51
CA TYR A 35 6.52 -8.82 1.14
C TYR A 35 5.68 -8.36 2.34
N THR A 36 6.06 -8.76 3.56
CA THR A 36 5.29 -8.48 4.78
C THR A 36 5.52 -7.05 5.32
N SER A 37 4.76 -6.67 6.35
CA SER A 37 4.97 -5.41 7.10
C SER A 37 6.36 -5.29 7.74
N GLN A 38 7.11 -6.39 7.84
CA GLN A 38 8.48 -6.41 8.34
C GLN A 38 9.52 -6.11 7.26
N GLY A 39 9.14 -6.05 5.98
CA GLY A 39 10.06 -5.65 4.92
C GLY A 39 10.47 -4.17 5.07
N PRO A 40 11.72 -3.78 4.77
CA PRO A 40 12.29 -2.48 5.14
C PRO A 40 11.42 -1.27 4.78
N LEU A 41 10.89 -1.21 3.55
CA LEU A 41 9.99 -0.14 3.11
C LEU A 41 8.81 0.09 4.06
N LEU A 42 8.11 -0.98 4.46
CA LEU A 42 6.92 -0.90 5.31
C LEU A 42 7.28 -0.82 6.79
N HIS A 43 8.38 -1.45 7.20
CA HIS A 43 8.88 -1.39 8.57
C HIS A 43 9.23 0.06 8.96
N TYR A 44 10.07 0.73 8.17
CA TYR A 44 10.48 2.10 8.46
C TYR A 44 9.33 3.10 8.28
N SER A 45 8.45 2.90 7.30
CA SER A 45 7.25 3.72 7.15
C SER A 45 6.31 3.59 8.34
N SER A 46 6.09 2.36 8.83
CA SER A 46 5.30 2.10 10.05
C SER A 46 5.91 2.80 11.27
N GLY A 47 7.23 2.68 11.44
CA GLY A 47 7.95 3.32 12.54
C GLY A 47 7.86 4.84 12.50
N HIS A 48 7.95 5.44 11.31
CA HIS A 48 7.78 6.89 11.13
C HIS A 48 6.39 7.36 11.58
N TYR A 49 5.31 6.75 11.08
CA TYR A 49 3.96 7.15 11.47
C TYR A 49 3.68 6.88 12.96
N PHE A 50 4.17 5.77 13.50
CA PHE A 50 4.09 5.52 14.94
C PHE A 50 4.80 6.62 15.75
N ASN A 51 6.00 7.05 15.33
CA ASN A 51 6.73 8.14 15.96
C ASN A 51 6.03 9.52 15.80
N LYS A 52 5.13 9.66 14.82
CA LYS A 52 4.27 10.83 14.62
C LYS A 52 2.95 10.78 15.40
N GLY A 53 2.78 9.79 16.28
CA GLY A 53 1.60 9.65 17.14
C GLY A 53 0.42 8.93 16.48
N TYR A 54 0.63 8.23 15.37
CA TYR A 54 -0.41 7.40 14.75
C TYR A 54 -0.49 6.06 15.48
N ASP A 55 -1.69 5.54 15.67
CA ASP A 55 -1.87 4.10 15.80
C ASP A 55 -1.54 3.46 14.44
N VAL A 56 -0.88 2.30 14.43
CA VAL A 56 -0.47 1.62 13.19
C VAL A 56 -1.12 0.25 13.12
N LEU A 57 -2.01 0.07 12.15
CA LEU A 57 -2.68 -1.18 11.85
C LEU A 57 -1.99 -1.86 10.65
N GLN A 58 -1.34 -2.99 10.91
CA GLN A 58 -0.73 -3.82 9.88
C GLN A 58 -1.62 -5.02 9.57
N VAL A 59 -2.09 -5.15 8.33
CA VAL A 59 -2.85 -6.32 7.87
C VAL A 59 -1.87 -7.40 7.42
N ASN A 60 -1.98 -8.61 7.97
CA ASN A 60 -1.03 -9.70 7.75
C ASN A 60 -1.66 -10.86 6.98
N TYR A 61 -2.14 -10.59 5.76
CA TYR A 61 -2.55 -11.66 4.85
C TYR A 61 -1.35 -12.48 4.35
N ARG A 62 -1.63 -13.75 4.08
CA ARG A 62 -0.73 -14.68 3.37
C ARG A 62 -1.53 -15.37 2.30
N PHE A 63 -0.89 -15.63 1.17
CA PHE A 63 -1.50 -16.31 0.04
C PHE A 63 -0.78 -17.63 -0.20
N SER A 64 -1.55 -18.68 -0.40
CA SER A 64 -1.09 -19.91 -1.02
C SER A 64 -0.91 -19.73 -2.53
N GLU A 65 -0.19 -20.64 -3.18
CA GLU A 65 -0.05 -20.62 -4.65
C GLU A 65 -1.41 -20.67 -5.37
N LYS A 66 -2.37 -21.41 -4.82
CA LYS A 66 -3.74 -21.51 -5.36
C LYS A 66 -4.49 -20.18 -5.28
N GLU A 67 -4.30 -19.41 -4.21
CA GLU A 67 -4.93 -18.09 -4.04
C GLU A 67 -4.31 -17.02 -4.95
N LEU A 68 -3.07 -17.20 -5.41
CA LEU A 68 -2.42 -16.25 -6.32
C LEU A 68 -2.70 -16.52 -7.80
N ASN A 69 -3.20 -17.71 -8.16
CA ASN A 69 -3.39 -18.09 -9.55
C ASN A 69 -4.60 -19.03 -9.79
N PRO A 70 -5.76 -18.50 -10.24
CA PRO A 70 -6.04 -17.08 -10.48
C PRO A 70 -6.27 -16.30 -9.19
N PHE A 71 -5.79 -15.05 -9.12
CA PHE A 71 -6.00 -14.17 -7.97
C PHE A 71 -7.40 -13.52 -8.00
N ASP A 72 -8.20 -13.75 -6.96
CA ASP A 72 -9.51 -13.12 -6.78
C ASP A 72 -9.38 -11.76 -6.07
N ALA A 73 -9.21 -10.71 -6.87
CA ALA A 73 -9.05 -9.34 -6.38
C ALA A 73 -10.27 -8.86 -5.55
N ASN A 74 -11.49 -9.19 -5.97
CA ASN A 74 -12.71 -8.75 -5.30
C ASN A 74 -12.88 -9.42 -3.93
N GLY A 75 -12.65 -10.73 -3.84
CA GLY A 75 -12.67 -11.43 -2.56
C GLY A 75 -11.56 -10.95 -1.63
N PHE A 76 -10.37 -10.65 -2.17
CA PHE A 76 -9.28 -10.07 -1.39
C PHE A 76 -9.64 -8.70 -0.81
N THR A 77 -10.14 -7.77 -1.63
CA THR A 77 -10.50 -6.41 -1.15
C THR A 77 -11.65 -6.44 -0.15
N ALA A 78 -12.66 -7.30 -0.37
CA ALA A 78 -13.74 -7.53 0.58
C ALA A 78 -13.23 -8.04 1.94
N ASN A 79 -12.30 -9.00 1.93
CA ASN A 79 -11.69 -9.51 3.16
C ASN A 79 -10.82 -8.47 3.87
N VAL A 80 -10.11 -7.60 3.13
CA VAL A 80 -9.38 -6.47 3.74
C VAL A 80 -10.36 -5.50 4.39
N LEU A 81 -11.43 -5.08 3.70
CA LEU A 81 -12.43 -4.18 4.27
C LEU A 81 -13.04 -4.75 5.54
N LEU A 82 -13.49 -6.01 5.50
CA LEU A 82 -14.01 -6.72 6.68
C LEU A 82 -13.00 -6.74 7.84
N THR A 83 -11.72 -6.97 7.53
CA THR A 83 -10.65 -6.96 8.55
C THR A 83 -10.50 -5.59 9.21
N LEU A 84 -10.56 -4.51 8.42
CA LEU A 84 -10.49 -3.15 8.93
C LEU A 84 -11.72 -2.82 9.78
N GLU A 85 -12.92 -3.14 9.31
CA GLU A 85 -14.17 -2.90 10.04
C GLU A 85 -14.19 -3.60 11.39
N GLU A 86 -13.82 -4.88 11.45
CA GLU A 86 -13.77 -5.64 12.70
C GLU A 86 -12.68 -5.12 13.65
N THR A 87 -11.50 -4.77 13.14
CA THR A 87 -10.39 -4.29 13.99
C THR A 87 -10.62 -2.87 14.51
N LEU A 88 -11.17 -1.99 13.67
CA LEU A 88 -11.38 -0.58 13.95
C LEU A 88 -12.76 -0.29 14.55
N LYS A 89 -13.58 -1.32 14.79
CA LYS A 89 -14.88 -1.18 15.43
C LYS A 89 -14.82 -0.29 16.67
N HIS A 90 -15.74 0.67 16.74
CA HIS A 90 -15.87 1.68 17.80
C HIS A 90 -14.65 2.61 17.98
N LYS A 91 -13.89 2.86 16.91
CA LYS A 91 -12.77 3.81 16.90
C LYS A 91 -12.98 4.81 15.78
N ASP A 92 -12.87 6.08 16.15
CA ASP A 92 -12.97 7.18 15.22
C ASP A 92 -11.60 7.84 15.10
N TYR A 93 -11.11 7.93 13.86
CA TYR A 93 -9.81 8.54 13.53
C TYR A 93 -10.05 9.74 12.61
N ASP A 94 -9.53 10.90 13.01
CA ASP A 94 -9.64 12.14 12.25
C ASP A 94 -8.68 12.18 11.06
N GLN A 95 -7.51 11.54 11.23
CA GLN A 95 -6.46 11.50 10.22
C GLN A 95 -6.13 10.05 9.88
N CYS A 96 -6.15 9.72 8.60
CA CYS A 96 -5.78 8.39 8.11
C CYS A 96 -4.68 8.50 7.06
N VAL A 97 -3.68 7.64 7.15
CA VAL A 97 -2.75 7.35 6.06
C VAL A 97 -2.83 5.87 5.71
N MET A 98 -2.84 5.55 4.42
CA MET A 98 -2.85 4.18 3.93
C MET A 98 -1.64 3.93 3.05
N ILE A 99 -0.89 2.87 3.34
CA ILE A 99 0.33 2.49 2.62
C ILE A 99 0.12 1.12 1.99
N GLY A 100 0.03 1.08 0.66
CA GLY A 100 -0.13 -0.15 -0.11
C GLY A 100 1.13 -0.53 -0.86
N LYS A 101 1.57 -1.78 -0.73
CA LYS A 101 2.71 -2.32 -1.51
C LYS A 101 2.24 -3.40 -2.47
N SER A 102 2.54 -3.27 -3.77
CA SER A 102 2.24 -4.30 -4.78
C SER A 102 0.78 -4.78 -4.70
N ILE A 103 0.50 -6.04 -4.38
CA ILE A 103 -0.87 -6.55 -4.23
C ILE A 103 -1.73 -5.77 -3.23
N GLY A 104 -1.12 -5.18 -2.19
CA GLY A 104 -1.81 -4.29 -1.26
C GLY A 104 -2.38 -3.04 -1.93
N THR A 105 -1.87 -2.64 -3.10
CA THR A 105 -2.43 -1.53 -3.86
C THR A 105 -3.77 -1.87 -4.51
N ILE A 106 -4.09 -3.15 -4.71
CA ILE A 106 -5.43 -3.58 -5.15
C ILE A 106 -6.46 -3.28 -4.05
N ALA A 107 -6.14 -3.64 -2.80
CA ALA A 107 -6.98 -3.29 -1.66
C ALA A 107 -7.06 -1.76 -1.49
N LEU A 108 -5.93 -1.06 -1.60
CA LEU A 108 -5.89 0.39 -1.52
C LEU A 108 -6.82 1.05 -2.55
N SER A 109 -6.81 0.61 -3.81
CA SER A 109 -7.70 1.13 -4.86
C SER A 109 -9.19 0.94 -4.56
N SER A 110 -9.55 -0.10 -3.80
CA SER A 110 -10.95 -0.30 -3.38
C SER A 110 -11.30 0.51 -2.13
N LEU A 111 -10.34 0.72 -1.22
CA LEU A 111 -10.57 1.40 0.06
C LEU A 111 -10.76 2.91 -0.09
N ILE A 112 -10.12 3.53 -1.08
CA ILE A 112 -10.22 4.99 -1.30
C ILE A 112 -11.64 5.44 -1.67
N GLU A 113 -12.43 4.55 -2.26
CA GLU A 113 -13.85 4.79 -2.58
C GLU A 113 -14.75 4.70 -1.34
N HIS A 114 -14.26 4.11 -0.26
CA HIS A 114 -15.05 3.93 0.97
C HIS A 114 -15.18 5.28 1.72
N PRO A 115 -16.39 5.68 2.15
CA PRO A 115 -16.61 7.00 2.76
C PRO A 115 -15.70 7.31 3.95
N ALA A 116 -15.34 6.31 4.75
CA ALA A 116 -14.46 6.46 5.91
C ALA A 116 -13.02 6.87 5.54
N TYR A 117 -12.59 6.67 4.29
CA TYR A 117 -11.21 6.90 3.84
C TYR A 117 -11.10 7.95 2.74
N LYS A 118 -12.19 8.68 2.46
CA LYS A 118 -12.24 9.72 1.41
C LYS A 118 -11.27 10.88 1.64
N GLN A 119 -10.72 11.06 2.85
CA GLN A 119 -9.70 12.08 3.14
C GLN A 119 -8.35 11.49 3.54
N ALA A 120 -8.15 10.18 3.35
CA ALA A 120 -6.91 9.53 3.72
C ALA A 120 -5.76 9.94 2.82
N HIS A 121 -4.58 10.17 3.40
CA HIS A 121 -3.34 10.29 2.64
C HIS A 121 -2.92 8.90 2.12
N LEU A 122 -2.46 8.83 0.87
CA LEU A 122 -2.21 7.55 0.20
C LEU A 122 -0.74 7.40 -0.19
N ILE A 123 -0.12 6.27 0.14
CA ILE A 123 1.23 5.93 -0.31
C ILE A 123 1.17 4.62 -1.09
N TRP A 124 1.50 4.70 -2.37
CA TRP A 124 1.54 3.60 -3.34
C TRP A 124 2.99 3.19 -3.55
N LEU A 125 3.38 2.05 -3.01
CA LEU A 125 4.73 1.49 -3.15
C LEU A 125 4.72 0.37 -4.19
N THR A 126 5.48 0.54 -5.28
CA THR A 126 5.55 -0.42 -6.40
C THR A 126 4.16 -0.86 -6.87
N PRO A 127 3.24 0.09 -7.18
CA PRO A 127 1.87 -0.25 -7.54
C PRO A 127 1.82 -1.11 -8.80
N LEU A 128 0.80 -1.96 -8.89
CA LEU A 128 0.57 -2.83 -10.03
C LEU A 128 0.04 -2.02 -11.24
N LEU A 129 0.84 -1.11 -11.80
CA LEU A 129 0.42 -0.19 -12.87
C LEU A 129 -0.05 -0.89 -14.15
N HIS A 130 0.35 -2.15 -14.34
CA HIS A 130 -0.15 -2.99 -15.43
C HIS A 130 -1.62 -3.42 -15.26
N LYS A 131 -2.23 -3.23 -14.09
CA LYS A 131 -3.65 -3.48 -13.82
C LYS A 131 -4.45 -2.18 -13.96
N ASP A 132 -5.54 -2.24 -14.72
CA ASP A 132 -6.37 -1.06 -15.00
C ASP A 132 -7.03 -0.50 -13.75
N GLU A 133 -7.54 -1.37 -12.87
CA GLU A 133 -8.17 -0.98 -11.60
C GLU A 133 -7.25 -0.12 -10.72
N VAL A 134 -5.99 -0.54 -10.56
CA VAL A 134 -4.99 0.20 -9.76
C VAL A 134 -4.59 1.49 -10.46
N TYR A 135 -4.32 1.43 -11.77
CA TYR A 135 -3.90 2.59 -12.54
C TYR A 135 -4.98 3.69 -12.57
N LEU A 136 -6.24 3.32 -12.85
CA LEU A 136 -7.35 4.26 -12.92
C LEU A 136 -7.67 4.86 -11.55
N ALA A 137 -7.63 4.06 -10.48
CA ALA A 137 -7.79 4.55 -9.11
C ALA A 137 -6.75 5.63 -8.78
N MET A 138 -5.48 5.43 -9.16
CA MET A 138 -4.44 6.44 -8.95
C MET A 138 -4.61 7.68 -9.83
N LEU A 139 -5.03 7.50 -11.08
CA LEU A 139 -5.20 8.60 -12.04
C LEU A 139 -6.37 9.52 -11.66
N GLN A 140 -7.47 8.94 -11.15
CA GLN A 140 -8.71 9.63 -10.82
C GLN A 140 -8.82 10.06 -9.35
N ASN A 141 -7.91 9.58 -8.50
CA ASN A 141 -7.91 9.89 -7.07
C ASN A 141 -7.73 11.39 -6.79
N GLU A 142 -8.57 11.92 -5.90
CA GLU A 142 -8.51 13.32 -5.44
C GLU A 142 -7.75 13.47 -4.11
N ASN A 143 -7.47 12.38 -3.39
CA ASN A 143 -6.75 12.45 -2.12
C ASN A 143 -5.28 12.79 -2.35
N ASN A 144 -4.67 13.49 -1.39
CA ASN A 144 -3.23 13.69 -1.40
C ASN A 144 -2.51 12.33 -1.40
N ALA A 145 -1.67 12.08 -2.40
CA ALA A 145 -1.09 10.78 -2.67
C ALA A 145 0.38 10.86 -3.10
N LEU A 146 1.12 9.79 -2.81
CA LEU A 146 2.51 9.57 -3.22
C LEU A 146 2.64 8.21 -3.90
N CYS A 147 3.15 8.19 -5.12
CA CYS A 147 3.53 6.98 -5.85
C CYS A 147 5.04 6.86 -5.91
N ILE A 148 5.57 5.71 -5.51
CA ILE A 148 6.99 5.37 -5.59
C ILE A 148 7.12 4.04 -6.32
N ILE A 149 7.86 4.00 -7.43
CA ILE A 149 8.09 2.79 -8.22
C ILE A 149 9.50 2.81 -8.79
N GLY A 150 10.07 1.64 -9.05
CA GLY A 150 11.35 1.52 -9.74
C GLY A 150 11.19 1.40 -11.26
N ASP A 151 12.17 1.87 -12.03
CA ASP A 151 12.17 1.74 -13.50
C ASP A 151 12.44 0.30 -13.99
N ASN A 152 13.03 -0.55 -13.15
CA ASN A 152 13.22 -1.98 -13.38
C ASN A 152 12.11 -2.86 -12.76
N ASP A 153 11.06 -2.26 -12.20
CA ASP A 153 9.90 -2.99 -11.71
C ASP A 153 9.12 -3.60 -12.89
N PHE A 154 8.85 -4.90 -12.87
CA PHE A 154 8.07 -5.58 -13.91
C PHE A 154 6.63 -5.04 -14.05
N CYS A 155 6.12 -4.37 -13.00
CA CYS A 155 4.84 -3.66 -13.01
C CYS A 155 4.90 -2.28 -13.66
N TYR A 156 6.10 -1.70 -13.80
CA TYR A 156 6.29 -0.37 -14.36
C TYR A 156 5.81 -0.31 -15.81
N ARG A 157 5.13 0.79 -16.15
CA ARG A 157 4.64 1.09 -17.50
C ARG A 157 4.90 2.55 -17.74
N GLU A 158 5.87 2.86 -18.60
CA GLU A 158 6.37 4.22 -18.83
C GLU A 158 5.25 5.20 -19.17
N GLU A 159 4.39 4.86 -20.14
CA GLU A 159 3.27 5.70 -20.55
C GLU A 159 2.27 5.97 -19.41
N ARG A 160 1.92 4.93 -18.64
CA ARG A 160 1.00 5.07 -17.49
C ARG A 160 1.61 5.93 -16.41
N PHE A 161 2.88 5.69 -16.07
CA PHE A 161 3.57 6.48 -15.05
C PHE A 161 3.73 7.94 -15.48
N ALA A 162 4.04 8.20 -16.76
CA ALA A 162 4.09 9.55 -17.30
C ALA A 162 2.72 10.25 -17.20
N ASN A 163 1.64 9.54 -17.50
CA ASN A 163 0.28 10.08 -17.39
C ASN A 163 -0.13 10.37 -15.93
N LEU A 164 0.28 9.55 -14.96
CA LEU A 164 -0.01 9.80 -13.54
C LEU A 164 0.48 11.17 -13.05
N LYS A 165 1.51 11.76 -13.69
CA LYS A 165 2.01 13.11 -13.37
C LYS A 165 1.01 14.23 -13.70
N SER A 166 -0.03 13.94 -14.48
CA SER A 166 -1.11 14.89 -14.77
C SER A 166 -2.09 15.07 -13.61
N ASN A 167 -2.13 14.14 -12.65
CA ASN A 167 -2.98 14.25 -11.47
C ASN A 167 -2.32 15.18 -10.42
N PRO A 168 -2.91 16.36 -10.11
CA PRO A 168 -2.32 17.32 -9.18
C PRO A 168 -2.29 16.85 -7.72
N ALA A 169 -3.13 15.86 -7.36
CA ALA A 169 -3.15 15.28 -6.02
C ALA A 169 -2.08 14.20 -5.83
N LEU A 170 -1.42 13.76 -6.92
CA LEU A 170 -0.47 12.65 -6.91
C LEU A 170 0.97 13.12 -7.16
N ARG A 171 1.82 12.99 -6.15
CA ARG A 171 3.27 13.10 -6.31
C ARG A 171 3.83 11.77 -6.78
N THR A 172 4.80 11.79 -7.69
CA THR A 172 5.43 10.58 -8.21
C THR A 172 6.94 10.61 -7.99
N LEU A 173 7.52 9.45 -7.67
CA LEU A 173 8.95 9.23 -7.56
C LEU A 173 9.32 7.95 -8.32
N LEU A 174 10.24 8.08 -9.28
CA LEU A 174 10.80 6.97 -10.03
C LEU A 174 12.20 6.67 -9.48
N ILE A 175 12.38 5.50 -8.87
CA ILE A 175 13.66 5.04 -8.34
C ILE A 175 14.45 4.40 -9.48
N LYS A 176 15.59 4.97 -9.82
CA LYS A 176 16.45 4.46 -10.89
C LYS A 176 17.06 3.11 -10.51
N ASN A 177 17.06 2.18 -11.45
CA ASN A 177 17.49 0.79 -11.34
C ASN A 177 16.73 -0.05 -10.28
N GLY A 178 15.70 0.50 -9.64
CA GLY A 178 14.97 -0.19 -8.57
C GLY A 178 14.06 -1.28 -9.13
N ASP A 179 14.13 -2.48 -8.55
CA ASP A 179 13.20 -3.56 -8.89
C ASP A 179 11.86 -3.43 -8.14
N HIS A 180 11.05 -4.49 -8.16
CA HIS A 180 9.74 -4.53 -7.48
C HIS A 180 9.80 -4.52 -5.94
N SER A 181 10.99 -4.67 -5.35
CA SER A 181 11.27 -4.45 -3.94
C SER A 181 11.96 -3.10 -3.69
N LEU A 182 12.21 -2.32 -4.75
CA LEU A 182 13.04 -1.11 -4.75
C LEU A 182 14.48 -1.41 -4.31
N GLU A 183 15.01 -2.55 -4.77
CA GLU A 183 16.38 -2.99 -4.55
C GLU A 183 17.10 -3.16 -5.89
N ASN A 184 18.43 -3.19 -5.82
CA ASN A 184 19.31 -3.63 -6.90
C ASN A 184 20.06 -4.89 -6.44
N LYS A 185 19.74 -6.04 -7.05
CA LYS A 185 20.30 -7.35 -6.68
C LYS A 185 21.82 -7.45 -6.83
N GLU A 186 22.41 -6.59 -7.65
CA GLU A 186 23.86 -6.55 -7.89
C GLU A 186 24.56 -5.48 -7.04
N ASP A 187 23.81 -4.61 -6.36
CA ASP A 187 24.33 -3.50 -5.56
C ASP A 187 23.57 -3.35 -4.23
N VAL A 188 24.11 -3.99 -3.19
CA VAL A 188 23.53 -3.99 -1.84
C VAL A 188 23.55 -2.59 -1.22
N LEU A 189 24.63 -1.83 -1.40
CA LEU A 189 24.71 -0.47 -0.85
C LEU A 189 23.79 0.48 -1.60
N GLY A 190 23.72 0.35 -2.92
CA GLY A 190 22.73 1.06 -3.74
C GLY A 190 21.30 0.76 -3.30
N SER A 191 20.99 -0.48 -2.91
CA SER A 191 19.68 -0.84 -2.37
C SER A 191 19.36 -0.13 -1.04
N ILE A 192 20.36 0.07 -0.18
CA ILE A 192 20.21 0.85 1.07
C ILE A 192 20.00 2.33 0.75
N ASP A 193 20.71 2.88 -0.24
CA ASP A 193 20.53 4.26 -0.67
C ASP A 193 19.14 4.48 -1.29
N MET A 194 18.65 3.54 -2.10
CA MET A 194 17.27 3.53 -2.61
C MET A 194 16.27 3.48 -1.46
N LEU A 195 16.44 2.58 -0.50
CA LEU A 195 15.58 2.51 0.69
C LEU A 195 15.55 3.84 1.45
N LYS A 196 16.71 4.49 1.62
CA LYS A 196 16.81 5.80 2.27
C LYS A 196 16.05 6.87 1.49
N GLU A 197 16.18 6.90 0.17
CA GLU A 197 15.44 7.82 -0.70
C GLU A 197 13.93 7.62 -0.54
N VAL A 198 13.46 6.37 -0.61
CA VAL A 198 12.04 6.02 -0.47
C VAL A 198 11.49 6.43 0.90
N VAL A 199 12.19 6.08 1.98
CA VAL A 199 11.76 6.43 3.35
C VAL A 199 11.78 7.95 3.54
N ASN A 200 12.78 8.66 3.01
CA ASN A 200 12.81 10.12 3.09
C ASN A 200 11.60 10.73 2.35
N SER A 201 11.22 10.22 1.19
CA SER A 201 10.02 10.70 0.49
C SER A 201 8.73 10.44 1.26
N VAL A 202 8.60 9.31 1.95
CA VAL A 202 7.48 9.03 2.86
C VAL A 202 7.45 10.04 4.02
N ILE A 203 8.62 10.34 4.60
CA ILE A 203 8.75 11.33 5.69
C ILE A 203 8.33 12.73 5.23
N GLN A 204 8.77 13.17 4.06
CA GLN A 204 8.46 14.51 3.51
C GLN A 204 7.01 14.66 3.02
N PHE A 205 6.33 13.55 2.78
CA PHE A 205 4.92 13.54 2.40
C PHE A 205 3.96 13.67 3.59
N SER A 206 4.43 13.34 4.79
CA SER A 206 3.64 13.29 6.03
C SER A 206 3.23 14.66 6.55
#